data_AF-A0A4S4AWD9-F1
#
_entry.id   AF-A0A4S4AWD9-F1
#
_cell.length_a   1.000
_cell.length_b   1.000
_cell.length_c   1.000
_cell.angle_alpha   90.00
_cell.angle_beta   90.00
_cell.angle_gamma   90.00
#
_symmetry.space_group_name_H-M   'P 1'
#
loop_
_entity.id
_entity.type
_entity.pdbx_description
1 polymer ?
#
loop_
_entity_poly.entity_id
_entity_poly.type
_entity_poly.pdbx_seq_one_letter_code
_entity_poly.pdbx_strand_id
1 'polypeptide(L)'
;MKTFTDCAAQGDLLIRRINAIPAGATPIQSEDGKFVVAHSETGHNHIIAERPNVKLYTTGDPMVSYLEVVEATDAAETLLEHLRSYDTHETIAIPPGVFEVRRQREYTPEGWRQIQD
;
A
#
# COMPACT_ATOMS: atom_id res chain seq x y z
N MET A 1 3.58 -14.04 -8.45
CA MET A 1 3.76 -13.16 -7.29
C MET A 1 5.07 -12.43 -7.46
N LYS A 2 5.02 -11.10 -7.50
CA LYS A 2 6.24 -10.28 -7.60
C LYS A 2 6.79 -9.96 -6.21
N THR A 3 8.10 -9.89 -6.11
CA THR A 3 8.83 -9.42 -4.92
C THR A 3 9.63 -8.18 -5.27
N PHE A 4 9.98 -7.37 -4.28
CA PHE A 4 10.80 -6.17 -4.46
C PHE A 4 11.70 -5.92 -3.27
N THR A 5 12.81 -5.19 -3.49
CA THR A 5 13.73 -4.79 -2.41
C THR A 5 13.43 -3.37 -1.93
N ASP A 6 13.43 -2.40 -2.85
CA ASP A 6 13.34 -0.97 -2.53
C ASP A 6 12.00 -0.35 -2.90
N CYS A 7 11.44 -0.68 -4.07
CA CYS A 7 10.13 -0.18 -4.47
C CYS A 7 9.40 -1.14 -5.41
N ALA A 8 8.07 -1.05 -5.40
CA ALA A 8 7.21 -1.68 -6.38
C ALA A 8 6.02 -0.78 -6.70
N ALA A 9 5.37 -1.03 -7.83
CA ALA A 9 4.18 -0.31 -8.27
C ALA A 9 3.07 -1.30 -8.60
N GLN A 10 1.84 -0.94 -8.29
CA GLN A 10 0.63 -1.68 -8.67
C GLN A 10 -0.44 -0.66 -9.07
N GLY A 11 -0.76 -0.57 -10.35
CA GLY A 11 -1.69 0.45 -10.87
C GLY A 11 -1.28 1.86 -10.45
N ASP A 12 -2.19 2.53 -9.74
CA ASP A 12 -2.03 3.89 -9.22
C ASP A 12 -1.31 3.99 -7.86
N LEU A 13 -0.71 2.90 -7.38
CA LEU A 13 0.01 2.84 -6.11
C LEU A 13 1.50 2.59 -6.32
N LEU A 14 2.33 3.35 -5.60
CA LEU A 14 3.77 3.12 -5.45
C LEU A 14 4.05 2.79 -3.98
N ILE A 15 4.69 1.64 -3.74
CA ILE A 15 5.25 1.28 -2.43
C ILE A 15 6.76 1.45 -2.49
N ARG A 16 7.33 2.14 -1.51
CA ARG A 16 8.77 2.41 -1.42
C ARG A 16 9.27 2.24 0.00
N ARG A 17 10.38 1.53 0.17
CA ARG A 17 11.06 1.36 1.45
C ARG A 17 11.56 2.71 1.98
N ILE A 18 11.35 2.94 3.27
CA ILE A 18 11.83 4.11 3.99
C ILE A 18 12.53 3.65 5.28
N ASN A 19 13.31 4.55 5.89
CA ASN A 19 14.08 4.21 7.08
C ASN A 19 13.23 4.12 8.35
N ALA A 20 12.17 4.93 8.46
CA ALA A 20 11.30 4.99 9.63
C ALA A 20 9.95 5.63 9.29
N ILE A 21 8.91 5.29 10.07
CA ILE A 21 7.61 5.97 10.03
C ILE A 21 7.80 7.44 10.48
N PRO A 22 7.20 8.44 9.80
CA PRO A 22 7.32 9.84 10.21
C PRO A 22 6.79 10.11 11.62
N ALA A 23 7.42 11.05 12.32
CA ALA A 23 6.95 11.51 13.62
C ALA A 23 5.54 12.11 13.50
N GLY A 24 4.66 11.78 14.45
CA GLY A 24 3.27 12.24 14.44
C GLY A 24 2.33 11.41 13.59
N ALA A 25 2.80 10.34 12.94
CA ALA A 25 1.90 9.40 12.28
C ALA A 25 1.04 8.63 13.30
N THR A 26 -0.24 8.46 12.99
CA THR A 26 -1.21 7.75 13.83
C THR A 26 -1.57 6.42 13.18
N PRO A 27 -1.82 5.36 13.97
CA PRO A 27 -2.20 4.06 13.43
C PRO A 27 -3.60 4.12 12.80
N ILE A 28 -3.76 3.42 11.68
CA ILE A 28 -5.04 3.17 11.02
C ILE A 28 -5.55 1.81 11.49
N GLN A 29 -6.84 1.73 11.86
CA GLN A 29 -7.50 0.45 12.14
C GLN A 29 -7.90 -0.22 10.83
N SER A 30 -7.80 -1.54 10.77
CA SER A 30 -8.33 -2.32 9.67
C SER A 30 -9.86 -2.24 9.63
N GLU A 31 -10.42 -2.39 8.44
CA GLU A 31 -11.85 -2.55 8.21
C GLU A 31 -12.07 -3.98 7.71
N ASP A 32 -12.91 -4.77 8.40
CA ASP A 32 -13.19 -6.18 8.08
C ASP A 32 -11.92 -7.05 7.89
N GLY A 33 -10.90 -6.82 8.71
CA GLY A 33 -9.64 -7.56 8.65
C GLY A 33 -8.75 -7.18 7.46
N LYS A 34 -8.97 -6.00 6.85
CA LYS A 34 -8.20 -5.50 5.72
C LYS A 34 -7.78 -4.06 5.96
N PHE A 35 -6.54 -3.74 5.62
CA PHE A 35 -6.05 -2.38 5.48
C PHE A 35 -6.27 -1.93 4.04
N VAL A 36 -7.09 -0.90 3.85
CA VAL A 36 -7.22 -0.25 2.54
C VAL A 36 -6.09 0.76 2.39
N VAL A 37 -5.14 0.46 1.51
CA VAL A 37 -3.96 1.32 1.26
C VAL A 37 -4.16 2.28 0.09
N ALA A 38 -5.18 2.03 -0.73
CA ALA A 38 -5.58 2.88 -1.84
C ALA A 38 -7.02 2.56 -2.27
N HIS A 39 -7.83 3.60 -2.46
CA HIS A 39 -9.15 3.51 -3.07
C HIS A 39 -9.04 3.81 -4.57
N SER A 40 -9.49 2.90 -5.43
CA SER A 40 -9.64 3.15 -6.86
C SER A 40 -10.91 3.97 -7.11
N GLU A 41 -10.84 4.96 -8.00
CA GLU A 41 -12.00 5.74 -8.45
C GLU A 41 -13.05 4.88 -9.16
N THR A 42 -12.67 3.70 -9.68
CA THR A 42 -13.59 2.76 -10.34
C THR A 42 -14.26 1.77 -9.37
N GLY A 43 -14.10 1.96 -8.06
CA GLY A 43 -14.79 1.20 -7.02
C GLY A 43 -14.05 -0.05 -6.52
N HIS A 44 -12.75 -0.19 -6.82
CA HIS A 44 -11.90 -1.28 -6.33
C HIS A 44 -10.95 -0.77 -5.24
N ASN A 45 -10.44 -1.67 -4.39
CA ASN A 45 -9.51 -1.30 -3.31
C ASN A 45 -8.21 -2.09 -3.45
N HIS A 46 -7.08 -1.41 -3.23
CA HIS A 46 -5.82 -2.06 -2.93
C HIS A 46 -5.80 -2.36 -1.44
N ILE A 47 -5.64 -3.63 -1.11
CA ILE A 47 -5.74 -4.09 0.27
C ILE A 47 -4.52 -4.88 0.69
N ILE A 48 -4.25 -4.83 1.99
CA ILE A 48 -3.35 -5.73 2.68
C ILE A 48 -4.16 -6.38 3.81
N ALA A 49 -4.12 -7.70 3.94
CA ALA A 49 -4.79 -8.38 5.03
C ALA A 49 -4.22 -7.97 6.39
N GLU A 50 -5.09 -7.77 7.38
CA GLU A 50 -4.69 -7.53 8.75
C GLU A 50 -3.94 -8.77 9.29
N ARG A 51 -2.77 -8.51 9.88
CA ARG A 51 -1.94 -9.52 10.53
C ARG A 51 -1.27 -8.91 11.76
N PRO A 52 -0.93 -9.72 12.79
CA PRO A 52 -0.26 -9.20 13.99
C PRO A 52 1.05 -8.44 13.73
N ASN A 53 1.73 -8.78 12.63
CA ASN A 53 3.01 -8.20 12.24
C ASN A 53 2.88 -7.08 11.19
N VAL A 54 1.66 -6.66 10.84
CA VAL A 54 1.39 -5.62 9.85
C VAL A 54 0.66 -4.46 10.52
N LYS A 55 1.18 -3.25 10.36
CA LYS A 55 0.51 -2.03 10.83
C LYS A 55 0.52 -0.97 9.75
N LEU A 56 -0.57 -0.22 9.66
CA LEU A 56 -0.73 0.91 8.76
C LEU A 56 -0.83 2.20 9.57
N TYR A 57 -0.24 3.28 9.05
CA TYR A 57 -0.21 4.59 9.68
C TYR A 57 -0.54 5.70 8.68
N THR A 58 -1.05 6.83 9.18
CA THR A 58 -1.30 8.04 8.40
C THR A 58 -0.74 9.28 9.09
N THR A 59 -0.45 10.30 8.30
CA THR A 59 -0.13 11.66 8.80
C THR A 59 -1.28 12.65 8.54
N GLY A 60 -2.43 12.15 8.09
CA GLY A 60 -3.57 12.96 7.65
C GLY A 60 -3.53 13.34 6.16
N ASP A 61 -2.43 13.07 5.43
CA ASP A 61 -2.37 13.21 3.98
C ASP A 61 -3.14 12.06 3.31
N PRO A 62 -4.21 12.32 2.53
CA PRO A 62 -4.97 11.26 1.86
C PRO A 62 -4.19 10.55 0.74
N MET A 63 -3.04 11.09 0.33
CA MET A 63 -2.24 10.56 -0.78
C MET A 63 -1.11 9.64 -0.32
N VAL A 64 -0.86 9.56 1.00
CA VAL A 64 0.25 8.82 1.58
C VAL A 64 -0.19 8.08 2.84
N SER A 65 0.10 6.79 2.88
CA SER A 65 0.07 5.98 4.11
C SER A 65 1.43 5.33 4.34
N TYR A 66 1.67 4.84 5.54
CA TYR A 66 2.93 4.22 5.92
C TYR A 66 2.69 2.83 6.47
N LEU A 67 3.40 1.85 5.94
CA LEU A 67 3.26 0.45 6.27
C LEU A 67 4.48 -0.02 7.07
N GLU A 68 4.23 -0.67 8.20
CA GLU A 68 5.24 -1.41 8.98
C GLU A 68 4.93 -2.91 8.85
N VAL A 69 5.90 -3.67 8.36
CA VAL A 69 5.87 -5.14 8.31
C VAL A 69 7.02 -5.67 9.16
N VAL A 70 6.69 -6.24 10.31
CA VAL A 70 7.66 -6.86 11.21
C VAL A 70 7.92 -8.29 10.76
N GLU A 71 9.18 -8.72 10.76
CA GLU A 71 9.53 -10.11 10.53
C GLU A 71 8.96 -10.97 11.65
N ALA A 72 8.21 -12.02 11.29
CA ALA A 72 7.65 -12.96 12.25
C ALA A 72 7.88 -14.38 11.74
N THR A 73 8.42 -15.23 12.61
CA THR A 73 8.84 -16.60 12.29
C THR A 73 7.68 -17.50 11.84
N ASP A 74 6.47 -17.18 12.28
CA ASP A 74 5.26 -17.97 12.03
C ASP A 74 4.25 -17.23 11.13
N ALA A 75 4.62 -16.06 10.59
CA ALA A 75 3.68 -15.23 9.84
C ALA A 75 3.67 -15.59 8.35
N ALA A 76 2.46 -15.82 7.83
CA ALA A 76 2.23 -15.88 6.40
C ALA A 76 2.53 -14.53 5.72
N GLU A 77 2.88 -14.61 4.44
CA GLU A 77 3.36 -13.48 3.64
C GLU A 77 2.42 -12.27 3.69
N THR A 78 3.00 -11.08 3.70
CA THR A 78 2.25 -9.83 3.56
C THR A 78 2.06 -9.55 2.08
N LEU A 79 0.81 -9.53 1.63
CA LEU A 79 0.47 -9.43 0.21
C LEU A 79 -0.28 -8.13 -0.04
N LEU A 80 0.13 -7.41 -1.09
CA LEU A 80 -0.66 -6.35 -1.70
C LEU A 80 -1.56 -6.97 -2.76
N GLU A 81 -2.86 -6.87 -2.55
CA GLU A 81 -3.86 -7.48 -3.42
C GLU A 81 -4.74 -6.41 -4.09
N HIS A 82 -5.06 -6.63 -5.37
CA HIS A 82 -6.02 -5.82 -6.12
C HIS A 82 -7.37 -6.54 -6.18
N LEU A 83 -8.36 -6.05 -5.43
CA LEU A 83 -9.69 -6.66 -5.40
C LEU A 83 -10.55 -6.16 -6.57
N ARG A 84 -10.35 -6.73 -7.76
CA ARG A 84 -11.15 -6.49 -8.97
C ARG A 84 -11.50 -7.82 -9.66
N SER A 85 -12.70 -7.92 -10.23
CA SER A 85 -13.26 -9.19 -10.75
C SER A 85 -12.72 -9.62 -12.11
N TYR A 86 -12.08 -8.73 -12.88
CA TYR A 86 -11.63 -9.01 -14.25
C TYR A 86 -10.25 -8.42 -14.60
N ASP A 87 -9.58 -7.77 -13.64
CA ASP A 87 -8.25 -7.22 -13.83
C ASP A 87 -7.48 -7.28 -12.50
N THR A 88 -6.91 -8.44 -12.22
CA THR A 88 -6.12 -8.66 -11.02
C THR A 88 -4.68 -8.36 -11.37
N HIS A 89 -4.25 -7.12 -11.12
CA HIS A 89 -2.83 -6.83 -10.99
C HIS A 89 -2.13 -7.95 -10.21
N GLU A 90 -0.97 -8.38 -10.70
CA GLU A 90 -0.25 -9.47 -10.06
C GLU A 90 0.08 -9.11 -8.60
N THR A 91 -0.35 -9.96 -7.66
CA THR A 91 -0.08 -9.80 -6.23
C THR A 91 1.41 -9.56 -5.96
N ILE A 92 1.68 -8.56 -5.12
CA ILE A 92 3.04 -8.21 -4.71
C ILE A 92 3.26 -8.68 -3.27
N ALA A 93 4.28 -9.50 -3.05
CA ALA A 93 4.75 -9.84 -1.73
C ALA A 93 5.60 -8.70 -1.17
N ILE A 94 5.19 -8.19 -0.01
CA ILE A 94 5.85 -7.12 0.72
C ILE A 94 6.81 -7.76 1.73
N PRO A 95 8.13 -7.59 1.58
CA PRO A 95 9.09 -8.08 2.55
C PRO A 95 8.99 -7.30 3.88
N PRO A 96 9.57 -7.83 4.97
CA PRO A 96 9.71 -7.07 6.21
C PRO A 96 10.40 -5.71 6.00
N GLY A 97 9.95 -4.72 6.76
CA GLY A 97 10.48 -3.36 6.73
C GLY A 97 9.42 -2.27 6.90
N VAL A 98 9.85 -1.04 6.67
CA VAL A 98 9.01 0.15 6.73
C VAL A 98 8.88 0.74 5.33
N PHE A 99 7.66 1.08 4.93
CA PHE A 99 7.36 1.55 3.59
C PHE A 99 6.45 2.78 3.60
N GLU A 100 6.69 3.68 2.66
CA GLU A 100 5.74 4.69 2.24
C GLU A 100 4.90 4.10 1.10
N VAL A 101 3.58 4.21 1.24
CA VAL A 101 2.61 3.83 0.22
C VAL A 101 1.97 5.10 -0.29
N ARG A 102 2.18 5.40 -1.57
CA ARG A 102 1.79 6.67 -2.19
C ARG A 102 0.93 6.44 -3.42
N ARG A 103 -0.09 7.29 -3.58
CA ARG A 103 -0.87 7.41 -4.81
C ARG A 103 -0.04 8.07 -5.92
N GLN A 104 0.09 7.40 -7.07
CA GLN A 104 0.83 7.90 -8.22
C GLN A 104 0.09 9.05 -8.92
N ARG A 105 0.86 9.96 -9.52
CA ARG A 105 0.35 11.09 -10.30
C ARG A 105 1.08 11.13 -11.64
N GLU A 106 0.33 11.39 -12.70
CA GLU A 106 0.85 11.65 -14.04
C GLU A 106 0.86 13.16 -14.31
N TYR A 107 1.89 13.61 -15.00
CA TYR A 107 1.97 14.98 -15.51
C TYR A 107 1.29 15.05 -16.89
N THR A 108 0.31 15.93 -17.04
CA THR A 108 -0.27 16.29 -18.32
C THR A 108 0.10 17.74 -18.67
N PRO A 109 -0.01 18.17 -19.94
CA PRO A 109 0.21 19.57 -20.31
C PRO A 109 -0.66 20.57 -19.54
N GLU A 110 -1.79 20.12 -18.99
CA GLU A 110 -2.74 20.91 -18.20
C GLU A 110 -2.46 20.89 -16.68
N GLY A 111 -1.49 20.10 -16.20
CA GLY A 111 -1.11 20.02 -14.80
C GLY A 111 -0.89 18.60 -14.28
N TRP A 112 -0.97 18.40 -12.97
CA TRP A 112 -0.87 17.07 -12.37
C TRP A 112 -2.25 16.42 -12.27
N ARG A 113 -2.36 15.19 -12.79
CA ARG A 113 -3.53 14.34 -12.64
C ARG A 113 -3.15 13.10 -11.83
N GLN A 114 -4.05 12.61 -10.99
CA GLN A 114 -3.87 11.30 -10.34
C GLN A 114 -3.92 10.18 -11.38
N ILE A 115 -3.00 9.22 -11.32
CA ILE A 115 -3.04 8.05 -12.22
C ILE A 115 -4.31 7.25 -11.92
N GLN A 116 -4.98 6.79 -12.97
CA GLN A 116 -6.19 5.98 -12.88
C GLN A 116 -5.84 4.52 -13.14
N ASP A 117 -6.37 3.64 -12.28
CA ASP A 117 -6.42 2.17 -12.45
C ASP A 117 -7.67 1.75 -13.23
#